data_AF-A0A7S4SUD2-F1
#
_entry.id   AF-A0A7S4SUD2-F1
#
_cell.length_a   1.000
_cell.length_b   1.000
_cell.length_c   1.000
_cell.angle_alpha   90.00
_cell.angle_beta   90.00
_cell.angle_gamma   90.00
#
_symmetry.space_group_name_H-M   'P 1'
#
loop_
_entity.id
_entity.type
_entity.pdbx_description
1 polymer ?
#
loop_
_entity_poly.entity_id
_entity_poly.type
_entity_poly.pdbx_seq_one_letter_code
_entity_poly.pdbx_strand_id
1 'polypeptide(L)'
;GLEHLVGYFANEVAIVADFAQSEHPSFNNFLGKVRRNVLDAMANADVAFHHVCEALNVQRDASQTSIFQAMFALQEQEWHSVEDLSPSLGEDELTFNLKQYNHNTSKFEVHLQLRHDGKGGLEGDFHVATDLFTKETGERLVEAYILL
;
A
#
# COMPACT_ATOMS: atom_id res chain seq x y z
N GLY A 1 -13.80 13.35 12.16
CA GLY A 1 -14.34 14.65 11.72
C GLY A 1 -13.82 15.13 10.38
N LEU A 2 -13.35 14.23 9.51
CA LEU A 2 -12.95 14.53 8.12
C LEU A 2 -13.72 13.67 7.10
N GLU A 3 -14.53 12.73 7.58
CA GLU A 3 -15.29 11.72 6.83
C GLU A 3 -16.23 12.29 5.74
N HIS A 4 -16.56 13.57 5.78
CA HIS A 4 -17.44 14.23 4.81
C HIS A 4 -16.72 15.31 3.98
N LEU A 5 -15.39 15.42 4.08
CA LEU A 5 -14.61 16.41 3.37
C LEU A 5 -13.88 15.78 2.17
N VAL A 6 -14.00 16.41 1.01
CA VAL A 6 -13.21 16.05 -0.17
C VAL A 6 -11.90 16.81 -0.13
N GLY A 7 -10.78 16.09 -0.05
CA GLY A 7 -9.44 16.65 0.06
C GLY A 7 -8.35 15.56 0.12
N TYR A 8 -7.09 15.97 0.18
CA TYR A 8 -5.96 15.05 0.31
C TYR A 8 -5.61 14.84 1.79
N PHE A 9 -5.95 13.67 2.31
CA PHE A 9 -5.73 13.30 3.72
C PHE A 9 -4.80 12.09 3.89
N ALA A 10 -4.31 11.53 2.78
CA ALA A 10 -3.38 10.42 2.84
C ALA A 10 -2.04 10.92 3.41
N ASN A 11 -1.54 10.27 4.45
CA ASN A 11 -0.19 10.45 4.95
C ASN A 11 0.57 9.12 4.86
N GLU A 12 1.81 9.18 4.42
CA GLU A 12 2.70 8.01 4.35
C GLU A 12 3.51 7.91 5.64
N VAL A 13 3.62 6.70 6.20
CA VAL A 13 4.40 6.44 7.41
C VAL A 13 5.55 5.50 7.07
N ALA A 14 6.79 5.98 7.20
CA ALA A 14 7.97 5.16 6.96
C ALA A 14 8.19 4.18 8.13
N ILE A 15 8.23 2.88 7.82
CA ILE A 15 8.49 1.81 8.78
C ILE A 15 9.87 1.22 8.52
N VAL A 16 10.69 1.14 9.57
CA VAL A 16 12.00 0.49 9.51
C VAL A 16 11.90 -0.93 10.07
N ALA A 17 12.28 -1.91 9.26
CA ALA A 17 12.43 -3.29 9.68
C ALA A 17 13.93 -3.66 9.68
N ASP A 18 14.54 -3.71 10.87
CA ASP A 18 15.96 -4.01 11.03
C ASP A 18 16.19 -5.52 11.17
N PHE A 19 16.80 -6.11 10.13
CA PHE A 19 17.16 -7.53 10.06
C PHE A 19 18.58 -7.82 10.59
N ALA A 20 19.40 -6.81 10.87
CA ALA A 20 20.81 -6.96 11.18
C ALA A 20 21.11 -7.28 12.65
N GLN A 21 20.15 -7.08 13.56
CA GLN A 21 20.39 -7.18 15.02
C GLN A 21 20.38 -8.61 15.60
N SER A 22 20.31 -9.67 14.79
CA SER A 22 20.40 -11.04 15.29
C SER A 22 20.82 -12.01 14.21
N GLU A 23 21.79 -12.87 14.52
CA GLU A 23 22.04 -14.10 13.76
C GLU A 23 20.78 -14.98 13.87
N HIS A 24 19.92 -14.92 12.84
CA HIS A 24 18.70 -15.74 12.70
C HIS A 24 17.62 -15.58 13.79
N PRO A 25 16.91 -14.44 13.87
CA PRO A 25 15.73 -14.35 14.73
C PRO A 25 14.65 -15.31 14.22
N SER A 26 13.94 -15.97 15.13
CA SER A 26 12.70 -16.66 14.74
C SER A 26 11.71 -15.65 14.17
N PHE A 27 10.84 -16.12 13.27
CA PHE A 27 9.78 -15.27 12.69
C PHE A 27 8.97 -14.53 13.76
N ASN A 28 8.57 -15.21 14.83
CA ASN A 28 7.80 -14.61 15.93
C ASN A 28 8.55 -13.48 16.64
N ASN A 29 9.86 -13.66 16.88
CA ASN A 29 10.68 -12.62 17.51
C ASN A 29 10.82 -11.40 16.60
N PHE A 30 11.01 -11.64 15.30
CA PHE A 30 11.09 -10.58 14.31
C PHE A 30 9.76 -9.84 14.15
N LEU A 31 8.64 -10.57 14.03
CA LEU A 31 7.29 -10.02 13.97
C LEU A 31 6.99 -9.17 15.21
N GLY A 32 7.43 -9.60 16.39
CA GLY A 32 7.31 -8.80 17.62
C GLY A 32 8.10 -7.49 17.58
N LYS A 33 9.27 -7.45 16.92
CA LYS A 33 10.04 -6.22 16.68
C LYS A 33 9.33 -5.31 15.68
N VAL A 34 8.91 -5.85 14.53
CA VAL A 34 8.18 -5.09 13.50
C VAL A 34 6.90 -4.49 14.08
N ARG A 35 6.13 -5.26 14.86
CA ARG A 35 4.94 -4.75 15.54
C ARG A 35 5.23 -3.54 16.43
N ARG A 36 6.31 -3.56 17.21
CA ARG A 36 6.70 -2.40 18.04
C ARG A 36 7.02 -1.19 17.17
N ASN A 37 7.86 -1.37 16.15
CA ASN A 37 8.24 -0.29 15.25
C ASN A 37 7.03 0.33 14.53
N VAL A 38 6.07 -0.50 14.10
CA VAL A 38 4.82 -0.03 13.48
C VAL A 38 3.99 0.77 14.48
N LEU A 39 3.81 0.28 15.71
CA LEU A 39 3.04 1.01 16.73
C LEU A 39 3.70 2.35 17.09
N ASP A 40 5.02 2.38 17.25
CA ASP A 40 5.77 3.59 17.57
C ASP A 40 5.71 4.62 16.43
N ALA A 41 5.79 4.18 15.18
CA ALA A 41 5.64 5.04 14.01
C ALA A 41 4.20 5.57 13.87
N MET A 42 3.19 4.70 14.07
CA MET A 42 1.78 5.07 14.03
C MET A 42 1.39 6.07 15.13
N ALA A 43 2.05 6.03 16.29
CA ALA A 43 1.88 7.03 17.35
C ALA A 43 2.29 8.45 16.92
N ASN A 44 3.03 8.58 15.80
CA ASN A 44 3.47 9.83 15.21
C ASN A 44 2.89 10.05 13.79
N ALA A 45 1.82 9.33 13.42
CA ALA A 45 1.24 9.37 12.07
C ALA A 45 0.66 10.73 11.66
N ASP A 46 0.47 11.66 12.60
CA ASP A 46 0.03 13.03 12.33
C ASP A 46 1.14 13.90 11.72
N VAL A 47 2.41 13.48 11.86
CA VAL A 47 3.53 14.18 11.24
C VAL A 47 3.53 13.89 9.74
N ALA A 48 3.31 14.93 8.94
CA ALA A 48 3.32 14.81 7.49
C ALA A 48 4.69 14.30 7.00
N PHE A 49 4.67 13.31 6.11
CA PHE A 49 5.88 12.63 5.61
C PHE A 49 6.97 13.58 5.10
N HIS A 50 6.59 14.67 4.42
CA HIS A 50 7.55 15.63 3.88
C HIS A 50 8.38 16.33 4.98
N HIS A 51 7.81 16.58 6.17
CA HIS A 51 8.57 17.11 7.30
C HIS A 51 9.61 16.11 7.81
N VAL A 52 9.34 14.80 7.71
CA VAL A 52 10.32 13.76 8.05
C VAL A 52 11.48 13.77 7.07
N CYS A 53 11.20 13.89 5.77
CA CYS A 53 12.23 14.04 4.74
C CYS A 53 13.12 15.27 4.98
N GLU A 54 12.51 16.41 5.32
CA GLU A 54 13.21 17.65 5.64
C GLU A 54 14.12 17.50 6.87
N ALA A 55 13.59 16.92 7.95
CA ALA A 55 14.34 16.70 9.19
C ALA A 55 15.56 15.77 8.98
N LEU A 56 15.44 14.79 8.08
CA LEU A 56 16.52 13.87 7.71
C LEU A 56 17.46 14.43 6.62
N ASN A 57 17.22 15.66 6.14
CA ASN A 57 17.97 16.30 5.06
C ASN A 57 18.11 15.42 3.80
N VAL A 58 17.03 14.70 3.49
CA VAL A 58 16.98 13.81 2.34
C VAL A 58 16.89 14.66 1.07
N GLN A 59 17.84 14.46 0.14
CA GLN A 59 17.81 15.12 -1.15
C GLN A 59 16.58 14.68 -1.94
N ARG A 60 15.81 15.63 -2.44
CA ARG A 60 14.65 15.34 -3.28
C ARG A 60 15.12 14.89 -4.66
N ASP A 61 14.88 13.62 -4.95
CA ASP A 61 14.98 13.07 -6.31
C ASP A 61 13.57 12.92 -6.88
N ALA A 62 13.32 13.45 -8.07
CA ALA A 62 12.02 13.30 -8.73
C ALA A 62 11.81 11.90 -9.33
N SER A 63 12.88 11.11 -9.46
CA SER A 63 12.85 9.75 -10.01
C SER A 63 12.54 8.68 -8.97
N GLN A 64 12.61 9.00 -7.67
CA GLN A 64 12.46 8.03 -6.58
C GLN A 64 11.72 8.62 -5.37
N THR A 65 11.17 7.73 -4.55
CA THR A 65 10.61 8.09 -3.26
C THR A 65 11.71 8.28 -2.23
N SER A 66 11.59 9.34 -1.41
CA SER A 66 12.71 9.92 -0.68
C SER A 66 13.29 9.05 0.45
N ILE A 67 12.48 8.17 1.08
CA ILE A 67 12.93 7.38 2.25
C ILE A 67 12.75 5.86 2.04
N PHE A 68 11.72 5.44 1.32
CA PHE A 68 11.40 4.03 1.11
C PHE A 68 10.89 3.81 -0.32
N GLN A 69 11.27 2.70 -0.94
CA GLN A 69 10.92 2.36 -2.32
C GLN A 69 9.86 1.26 -2.42
N ALA A 70 9.52 0.64 -1.29
CA ALA A 70 8.49 -0.38 -1.17
C ALA A 70 7.33 0.12 -0.30
N MET A 71 6.10 -0.07 -0.78
CA MET A 71 4.87 0.32 -0.06
C MET A 71 4.03 -0.91 0.28
N PHE A 72 3.47 -0.90 1.49
CA PHE A 72 2.50 -1.88 1.95
C PHE A 72 1.23 -1.16 2.41
N ALA A 73 0.07 -1.60 1.92
CA ALA A 73 -1.22 -1.12 2.37
C ALA A 73 -2.14 -2.31 2.64
N LEU A 74 -2.76 -2.31 3.82
CA LEU A 74 -3.87 -3.19 4.16
C LEU A 74 -5.12 -2.34 4.30
N GLN A 75 -6.10 -2.55 3.42
CA GLN A 75 -7.38 -1.85 3.45
C GLN A 75 -8.40 -2.68 4.22
N GLU A 76 -9.01 -2.08 5.24
CA GLU A 76 -10.10 -2.72 5.99
C GLU A 76 -11.44 -2.69 5.22
N GLN A 77 -11.57 -1.82 4.21
CA GLN A 77 -12.79 -1.70 3.44
C GLN A 77 -12.81 -2.66 2.26
N GLU A 78 -13.93 -3.35 2.08
CA GLU A 78 -14.22 -4.13 0.89
C GLU A 78 -14.26 -3.19 -0.32
N TRP A 79 -13.65 -3.61 -1.43
CA TRP A 79 -13.87 -2.91 -2.69
C TRP A 79 -15.32 -3.19 -3.08
N HIS A 80 -16.15 -2.14 -3.08
CA HIS A 80 -17.46 -2.25 -3.71
C HIS A 80 -17.22 -2.62 -5.17
N SER A 81 -17.85 -3.71 -5.60
CA SER A 81 -17.77 -4.11 -6.98
C SER A 81 -18.35 -3.00 -7.87
N VAL A 82 -17.91 -2.98 -9.11
CA VAL A 82 -18.51 -2.14 -10.15
C VAL A 82 -20.03 -2.34 -10.20
N GLU A 83 -20.49 -3.57 -9.95
CA GLU A 83 -21.90 -3.89 -9.84
C GLU A 83 -22.57 -3.26 -8.60
N ASP A 84 -21.90 -3.22 -7.45
CA ASP A 84 -22.43 -2.61 -6.20
C ASP A 84 -22.58 -1.09 -6.27
N LEU A 85 -21.73 -0.44 -7.08
CA LEU A 85 -21.70 1.02 -7.23
C LEU A 85 -22.46 1.54 -8.43
N SER A 86 -22.97 0.65 -9.30
CA SER A 86 -23.67 1.07 -10.51
C SER A 86 -25.05 1.64 -10.14
N PRO A 87 -25.29 2.95 -10.30
CA PRO A 87 -26.60 3.50 -9.99
C PRO A 87 -27.60 3.01 -11.04
N SER A 88 -28.67 2.35 -10.61
CA SER A 88 -29.82 2.06 -11.47
C SER A 88 -30.64 3.34 -11.67
N LEU A 89 -30.14 4.27 -12.48
CA LEU A 89 -30.95 5.38 -12.97
C LEU A 89 -31.98 4.81 -13.95
N GLY A 90 -33.23 5.22 -13.82
CA GLY A 90 -34.37 4.65 -14.55
C GLY A 90 -34.15 4.58 -16.07
N GLU A 91 -34.88 3.67 -16.73
CA GLU A 91 -34.68 3.22 -18.11
C GLU A 91 -34.61 4.33 -19.17
N ASP A 92 -35.08 5.54 -18.86
CA ASP A 92 -35.26 6.63 -19.83
C ASP A 92 -34.24 7.78 -19.78
N GLU A 93 -33.31 7.86 -18.81
CA GLU A 93 -32.49 9.09 -18.70
C GLU A 93 -30.97 8.99 -18.85
N LEU A 94 -30.27 7.90 -18.53
CA LEU A 94 -28.84 7.70 -18.87
C LEU A 94 -28.33 6.40 -18.23
N THR A 95 -27.72 5.52 -19.01
CA THR A 95 -27.05 4.32 -18.48
C THR A 95 -25.59 4.59 -18.21
N PHE A 96 -25.15 4.43 -16.95
CA PHE A 96 -23.73 4.46 -16.58
C PHE A 96 -23.20 3.03 -16.49
N ASN A 97 -22.10 2.76 -17.19
CA ASN A 97 -21.34 1.53 -17.03
C ASN A 97 -20.02 1.88 -16.35
N LEU A 98 -19.89 1.48 -15.08
CA LEU A 98 -18.62 1.54 -14.39
C LEU A 98 -17.64 0.60 -15.11
N LYS A 99 -16.44 1.09 -15.41
CA LYS A 99 -15.36 0.29 -15.97
C LYS A 99 -14.25 0.20 -14.96
N GLN A 100 -13.76 -1.01 -14.72
CA GLN A 100 -12.56 -1.20 -13.94
C GLN A 100 -11.38 -0.51 -14.66
N TYR A 101 -10.77 0.45 -13.99
CA TYR A 101 -9.60 1.17 -14.49
C TYR A 101 -8.34 0.56 -13.90
N ASN A 102 -7.61 -0.18 -14.73
CA ASN A 102 -6.31 -0.73 -14.33
C ASN A 102 -5.29 0.41 -14.28
N HIS A 103 -4.79 0.70 -13.09
CA HIS A 103 -3.73 1.68 -12.90
C HIS A 103 -2.42 1.09 -13.41
N ASN A 104 -1.96 1.55 -14.58
CA ASN A 104 -0.71 1.08 -15.19
C ASN A 104 0.52 1.88 -14.75
N THR A 105 0.43 2.63 -13.65
CA THR A 105 1.52 3.48 -13.14
C THR A 105 1.82 3.08 -11.70
N SER A 106 3.10 2.91 -11.38
CA SER A 106 3.55 2.68 -10.01
C SER A 106 4.31 3.89 -9.49
N LYS A 107 3.93 4.38 -8.31
CA LYS A 107 4.66 5.44 -7.57
C LYS A 107 5.90 4.86 -6.86
N PHE A 108 5.88 3.56 -6.58
CA PHE A 108 6.91 2.84 -5.82
C PHE A 108 7.55 1.78 -6.71
N GLU A 109 8.76 1.35 -6.36
CA GLU A 109 9.40 0.24 -7.06
C GLU A 109 8.60 -1.06 -6.87
N VAL A 110 8.10 -1.26 -5.66
CA VAL A 110 7.22 -2.38 -5.27
C VAL A 110 6.07 -1.83 -4.42
N HIS A 111 4.84 -2.26 -4.70
CA HIS A 111 3.68 -1.87 -3.91
C HIS A 111 2.71 -3.04 -3.75
N LEU A 112 2.60 -3.55 -2.53
CA LEU A 112 1.64 -4.57 -2.15
C LEU A 112 0.41 -3.92 -1.51
N GLN A 113 -0.74 -4.12 -2.12
CA GLN A 113 -2.03 -3.73 -1.58
C GLN A 113 -2.84 -4.97 -1.26
N LEU A 114 -3.29 -5.11 -0.01
CA LEU A 114 -4.13 -6.21 0.44
C LEU A 114 -5.44 -5.67 1.01
N ARG A 115 -6.45 -6.53 0.99
CA ARG A 115 -7.77 -6.31 1.59
C ARG A 115 -8.36 -7.64 2.04
N HIS A 116 -9.41 -7.59 2.84
CA HIS A 116 -10.20 -8.78 3.16
C HIS A 116 -11.01 -9.24 1.94
N ASP A 117 -11.09 -10.56 1.75
CA ASP A 117 -11.85 -11.19 0.64
C ASP A 117 -13.33 -11.47 0.99
N GLY A 118 -13.79 -11.02 2.16
CA GLY A 118 -15.13 -11.30 2.71
C GLY A 118 -15.36 -12.76 3.16
N LYS A 119 -14.38 -13.66 2.99
CA LYS A 119 -14.44 -15.10 3.29
C LYS A 119 -13.46 -15.53 4.38
N GLY A 120 -12.77 -14.57 5.00
CA GLY A 120 -11.79 -14.79 6.06
C GLY A 120 -10.35 -14.88 5.55
N GLY A 121 -10.12 -14.64 4.27
CA GLY A 121 -8.81 -14.53 3.64
C GLY A 121 -8.41 -13.08 3.33
N LEU A 122 -7.32 -12.97 2.59
CA LEU A 122 -6.83 -11.72 2.02
C LEU A 122 -6.74 -11.88 0.50
N GLU A 123 -7.08 -10.82 -0.22
CA GLU A 123 -6.83 -10.68 -1.64
C GLU A 123 -6.17 -9.33 -1.92
N GLY A 124 -5.63 -9.14 -3.12
CA GLY A 124 -4.99 -7.88 -3.46
C GLY A 124 -4.08 -7.93 -4.67
N ASP A 125 -3.32 -6.85 -4.81
CA ASP A 125 -2.56 -6.53 -6.01
C ASP A 125 -1.10 -6.25 -5.65
N PHE A 126 -0.20 -6.81 -6.47
CA PHE A 126 1.24 -6.60 -6.37
C PHE A 126 1.72 -5.81 -7.57
N HIS A 127 2.07 -4.54 -7.35
CA HIS A 127 2.54 -3.65 -8.40
C HIS A 127 4.06 -3.56 -8.38
N VAL A 128 4.67 -3.59 -9.56
CA VAL A 128 6.11 -3.36 -9.75
C VAL A 128 6.34 -2.27 -10.77
N ALA A 129 7.39 -1.46 -10.57
CA ALA A 129 7.82 -0.50 -11.58
C ALA A 129 8.41 -1.23 -12.80
N THR A 130 7.75 -1.11 -13.95
CA THR A 130 8.16 -1.82 -15.19
C THR A 130 9.48 -1.32 -15.77
N ASP A 131 9.91 -0.13 -15.36
CA ASP A 131 11.23 0.41 -15.71
C ASP A 131 12.37 -0.33 -14.98
N LEU A 132 12.05 -1.06 -13.91
CA LEU A 132 13.01 -1.78 -13.06
C LEU A 132 12.80 -3.30 -13.08
N PHE A 133 11.56 -3.77 -13.22
CA PHE A 133 11.20 -5.17 -13.11
C PHE A 133 10.42 -5.67 -14.31
N THR A 134 10.71 -6.92 -14.69
CA THR A 134 9.90 -7.65 -15.67
C THR A 134 8.67 -8.26 -15.02
N LYS A 135 7.68 -8.63 -15.84
CA LYS A 135 6.47 -9.35 -15.39
C LYS A 135 6.81 -10.62 -14.61
N GLU A 136 7.76 -11.39 -15.11
CA GLU A 136 8.22 -12.65 -14.49
C GLU A 136 8.86 -12.39 -13.12
N THR A 137 9.47 -11.23 -12.92
CA THR A 137 10.03 -10.86 -11.61
C THR A 137 8.94 -10.51 -10.62
N GLY A 138 7.90 -9.79 -11.05
CA GLY A 138 6.70 -9.56 -10.25
C GLY A 138 6.01 -10.87 -9.84
N GLU A 139 5.84 -11.80 -10.78
CA GLU A 139 5.23 -13.12 -10.52
C GLU A 139 6.02 -13.91 -9.47
N ARG A 140 7.35 -13.97 -9.59
CA ARG A 140 8.20 -14.63 -8.59
C ARG A 140 8.11 -13.99 -7.20
N LEU A 141 7.98 -12.67 -7.11
CA LEU A 141 7.82 -11.97 -5.83
C LEU A 141 6.50 -12.34 -5.15
N VAL A 142 5.42 -12.44 -5.93
CA VAL A 142 4.11 -12.88 -5.43
C VAL A 142 4.15 -14.34 -4.97
N GLU A 143 4.75 -15.24 -5.76
CA GLU A 143 4.92 -16.64 -5.38
C GLU A 143 5.72 -16.78 -4.08
N ALA A 144 6.83 -16.03 -3.96
CA ALA A 144 7.65 -16.02 -2.74
C ALA A 144 6.87 -15.50 -1.52
N TYR A 145 6.01 -14.48 -1.71
CA TYR A 145 5.18 -13.95 -0.63
C TYR A 145 4.12 -14.95 -0.14
N ILE A 146 3.49 -15.70 -1.07
CA ILE A 146 2.45 -16.69 -0.74
C ILE A 146 3.02 -17.94 -0.05
N LEU A 147 4.26 -18.32 -0.37
CA LEU A 147 4.91 -19.51 0.20
C LEU A 147 5.44 -19.32 1.64
N LEU A 148 5.48 -18.08 2.15
CA LEU A 148 5.88 -17.75 3.52
C LEU A 148 4.76 -18.03 4.54
#